data_AF-A0A087FX91-F1
#
_entry.id   AF-A0A087FX91-F1
#
_cell.length_a   1.000
_cell.length_b   1.000
_cell.length_c   1.000
_cell.angle_alpha   90.00
_cell.angle_beta   90.00
_cell.angle_gamma   90.00
#
_symmetry.space_group_name_H-M   'P 1'
#
loop_
_entity.id
_entity.type
_entity.pdbx_description
1 polymer ?
#
loop_
_entity_poly.entity_id
_entity_poly.type
_entity_poly.pdbx_seq_one_letter_code
_entity_poly.pdbx_strand_id
1 'polypeptide(L)'
;MDEYETPLLSHKESSPPSSSSTVLKWILKVVMSVIFVAWVVFLLMYPGKLGDGLLTKWRAATSNTLFGITGSMFLIFSGPILIIAVLASLYLIISGEEKVFHKKKILKFPRFRLWTFPVLVDGPFGVVSAAEFLGIIIFSVFFLWAIYAFTLRNLALLSLFHVLPKDRSILLLEVTGLRFGMIGLLCMVFLFLPVSRGSILLRLIDVPFEHATRYHVWLGHITMAFFSLHGLCYVVGWTIQGRLLELIFEWKAIGIAVLPGVISLVAGLLMWVTSLNTHNRWRNIPFHS
;
A
#
# COMPACT_ATOMS: atom_id res chain seq x y z
N MET A 1 44.02 -30.67 49.75
CA MET A 1 44.35 -30.85 48.32
C MET A 1 43.05 -31.39 47.78
N ASP A 2 42.17 -30.46 47.42
CA ASP A 2 40.74 -30.74 47.29
C ASP A 2 40.41 -30.60 45.82
N GLU A 3 39.89 -31.70 45.27
CA GLU A 3 39.46 -31.85 43.88
C GLU A 3 38.35 -30.85 43.56
N TYR A 4 38.57 -30.03 42.54
CA TYR A 4 37.52 -29.26 41.89
C TYR A 4 37.29 -29.88 40.51
N GLU A 5 36.34 -30.80 40.42
CA GLU A 5 35.80 -31.22 39.14
C GLU A 5 35.08 -30.04 38.49
N THR A 6 35.52 -29.67 37.30
CA THR A 6 34.81 -28.71 36.44
C THR A 6 33.81 -29.50 35.59
N PRO A 7 32.51 -29.14 35.58
CA PRO A 7 31.55 -29.84 34.74
C PRO A 7 31.78 -29.42 33.29
N LEU A 8 32.12 -30.42 32.45
CA LEU A 8 32.18 -30.32 31.00
C LEU A 8 30.87 -29.72 30.47
N LEU A 9 30.94 -28.48 30.00
CA LEU A 9 29.91 -27.86 29.16
C LEU A 9 29.73 -28.74 27.92
N SER A 10 28.64 -29.51 27.92
CA SER A 10 28.12 -30.20 26.74
C SER A 10 27.86 -29.16 25.65
N HIS A 11 28.81 -29.06 24.72
CA HIS A 11 28.65 -28.31 23.48
C HIS A 11 27.64 -29.09 22.65
N LYS A 12 26.35 -28.78 22.83
CA LYS A 12 25.27 -29.32 22.00
C LYS A 12 25.48 -28.79 20.59
N GLU A 13 26.22 -29.55 19.77
CA GLU A 13 26.33 -29.29 18.33
C GLU A 13 24.93 -29.17 17.77
N SER A 14 24.59 -27.97 17.30
CA SER A 14 23.37 -27.75 16.53
C SER A 14 23.50 -28.57 15.25
N SER A 15 22.64 -29.57 15.11
CA SER A 15 22.58 -30.42 13.94
C SER A 15 22.41 -29.56 12.68
N PRO A 16 23.09 -29.89 11.57
CA PRO A 16 22.95 -29.15 10.32
C PRO A 16 21.47 -29.17 9.89
N PRO A 17 20.92 -28.05 9.37
CA PRO A 17 19.53 -28.00 8.96
C PRO A 17 19.28 -29.12 7.93
N SER A 18 18.30 -29.98 8.22
CA SER A 18 17.94 -31.09 7.33
C SER A 18 17.59 -30.55 5.94
N SER A 19 18.03 -31.22 4.86
CA SER A 19 17.77 -30.83 3.46
C SER A 19 16.29 -30.44 3.21
N SER A 20 15.35 -31.17 3.83
CA SER A 20 13.91 -30.90 3.79
C SER A 20 13.53 -29.50 4.31
N SER A 21 14.14 -29.01 5.38
CA SER A 21 13.88 -27.67 5.92
C SER A 21 14.33 -26.55 4.99
N THR A 22 15.36 -26.78 4.16
CA THR A 22 15.87 -25.81 3.20
C THR A 22 14.96 -25.71 1.98
N VAL A 23 14.48 -26.86 1.49
CA VAL A 23 13.50 -26.92 0.39
C VAL A 23 12.18 -26.26 0.79
N LEU A 24 11.66 -26.56 1.99
CA LEU A 24 10.42 -25.96 2.50
C LEU A 24 10.51 -24.43 2.61
N LYS A 25 11.63 -23.89 3.12
CA LYS A 25 11.89 -22.45 3.19
C LYS A 25 11.88 -21.79 1.80
N TRP A 26 12.47 -22.45 0.81
CA TRP A 26 12.50 -21.96 -0.56
C TRP A 26 11.10 -21.95 -1.19
N ILE A 27 10.33 -23.04 -1.03
CA ILE A 27 8.94 -23.13 -1.49
C ILE A 27 8.11 -22.00 -0.90
N LEU A 28 8.19 -21.81 0.42
CA LEU A 28 7.41 -20.78 1.13
C LEU A 28 7.73 -19.38 0.61
N LYS A 29 9.01 -19.08 0.36
CA LYS A 29 9.46 -17.82 -0.25
C LYS A 29 8.91 -17.63 -1.66
N VAL A 30 8.93 -18.66 -2.50
CA VAL A 30 8.39 -18.61 -3.86
C VAL A 30 6.88 -18.38 -3.83
N VAL A 31 6.14 -19.12 -2.99
CA VAL A 31 4.68 -18.99 -2.84
C VAL A 31 4.31 -17.57 -2.39
N MET A 32 4.95 -17.04 -1.35
CA MET A 32 4.73 -15.66 -0.90
C MET A 32 4.98 -14.64 -2.02
N SER A 33 6.06 -14.82 -2.79
CA SER A 33 6.39 -13.93 -3.91
C SER A 33 5.36 -14.00 -5.03
N VAL A 34 4.87 -15.19 -5.39
CA VAL A 34 3.85 -15.37 -6.42
C VAL A 34 2.53 -14.72 -6.01
N ILE A 35 2.09 -14.94 -4.76
CA ILE A 35 0.87 -14.32 -4.22
C ILE A 35 1.00 -12.80 -4.26
N PHE A 36 2.14 -12.25 -3.82
CA PHE A 36 2.38 -10.81 -3.81
C PHE A 36 2.34 -10.21 -5.22
N VAL A 37 3.06 -10.81 -6.18
CA VAL A 37 3.10 -10.30 -7.57
C VAL A 37 1.71 -10.39 -8.21
N ALA A 38 1.02 -11.52 -8.07
CA ALA A 38 -0.34 -11.69 -8.60
C ALA A 38 -1.30 -10.64 -8.03
N TRP A 39 -1.20 -10.36 -6.73
CA TRP A 39 -2.00 -9.35 -6.06
C TRP A 39 -1.67 -7.93 -6.54
N VAL A 40 -0.39 -7.56 -6.68
CA VAL A 40 0.00 -6.25 -7.24
C VAL A 40 -0.52 -6.09 -8.67
N VAL A 41 -0.36 -7.10 -9.52
CA VAL A 41 -0.88 -7.09 -10.90
C VAL A 41 -2.40 -6.89 -10.91
N PHE A 42 -3.13 -7.59 -10.02
CA PHE A 42 -4.56 -7.38 -9.86
C PHE A 42 -4.92 -5.94 -9.50
N LEU A 43 -4.22 -5.32 -8.53
CA LEU A 43 -4.44 -3.92 -8.15
C LEU A 43 -4.19 -2.95 -9.33
N LEU A 44 -3.15 -3.19 -10.13
CA LEU A 44 -2.83 -2.37 -11.29
C LEU A 44 -3.88 -2.52 -12.42
N MET A 45 -4.44 -3.71 -12.57
CA MET A 45 -5.46 -4.01 -13.58
C MET A 45 -6.88 -3.60 -13.15
N TYR A 46 -7.13 -3.39 -11.86
CA TYR A 46 -8.45 -3.07 -11.31
C TYR A 46 -9.16 -1.88 -11.99
N PRO A 47 -8.50 -0.74 -12.27
CA PRO A 47 -9.13 0.37 -13.00
C PRO A 47 -9.56 0.02 -14.43
N GLY A 48 -9.00 -1.05 -15.02
CA GLY A 48 -9.35 -1.54 -16.36
C GLY A 48 -10.48 -2.57 -16.39
N LYS A 49 -11.11 -2.76 -17.56
CA LYS A 49 -12.27 -3.66 -17.73
C LYS A 49 -12.01 -5.08 -17.21
N LEU A 50 -10.79 -5.59 -17.37
CA LEU A 50 -10.40 -6.92 -16.91
C LEU A 50 -10.44 -7.05 -15.38
N GLY A 51 -9.82 -6.13 -14.65
CA GLY A 51 -9.77 -6.19 -13.19
C GLY A 51 -11.14 -5.99 -12.55
N ASP A 52 -11.98 -5.14 -13.14
CA ASP A 52 -13.38 -4.98 -12.72
C ASP A 52 -14.26 -6.19 -13.03
N GLY A 53 -14.08 -6.81 -14.20
CA GLY A 53 -14.71 -8.07 -14.54
C GLY A 53 -14.32 -9.19 -13.57
N LEU A 54 -13.07 -9.24 -13.13
CA LEU A 54 -12.63 -10.19 -12.11
C LEU A 54 -13.25 -9.89 -10.74
N LEU A 55 -13.28 -8.61 -10.34
CA LEU A 55 -13.88 -8.20 -9.07
C LEU A 55 -15.38 -8.49 -9.01
N THR A 56 -16.11 -8.26 -10.10
CA THR A 56 -17.55 -8.54 -10.18
C THR A 56 -17.84 -10.03 -10.11
N LYS A 57 -17.06 -10.88 -10.80
CA LYS A 57 -17.13 -12.34 -10.66
C LYS A 57 -16.83 -12.80 -9.23
N TRP A 58 -15.77 -12.27 -8.62
CA TRP A 58 -15.42 -12.57 -7.23
C TRP A 58 -16.55 -12.19 -6.26
N ARG A 59 -17.11 -10.98 -6.41
CA ARG A 59 -18.26 -10.54 -5.63
C ARG A 59 -19.44 -11.45 -5.81
N ALA A 60 -19.82 -11.81 -7.04
CA ALA A 60 -20.93 -12.71 -7.28
C ALA A 60 -20.75 -14.08 -6.59
N ALA A 61 -19.50 -14.59 -6.55
CA ALA A 61 -19.19 -15.85 -5.88
C ALA A 61 -19.19 -15.75 -4.33
N THR A 62 -18.85 -14.58 -3.78
CA THR A 62 -18.60 -14.42 -2.33
C THR A 62 -19.62 -13.58 -1.59
N SER A 63 -20.47 -12.80 -2.28
CA SER A 63 -21.42 -11.89 -1.63
C SER A 63 -22.57 -12.61 -0.93
N ASN A 64 -22.88 -13.84 -1.33
CA ASN A 64 -23.91 -14.68 -0.70
C ASN A 64 -23.41 -15.39 0.57
N THR A 65 -22.14 -15.21 0.93
CA THR A 65 -21.55 -15.76 2.16
C THR A 65 -21.79 -14.82 3.35
N LEU A 66 -21.42 -15.27 4.56
CA LEU A 66 -21.53 -14.50 5.81
C LEU A 66 -20.85 -13.12 5.77
N PHE A 67 -19.90 -12.91 4.85
CA PHE A 67 -19.11 -11.68 4.75
C PHE A 67 -19.82 -10.54 3.99
N GLY A 68 -20.88 -10.86 3.24
CA GLY A 68 -21.61 -9.90 2.42
C GLY A 68 -20.72 -9.15 1.43
N ILE A 69 -21.23 -8.01 0.97
CA ILE A 69 -20.56 -7.15 -0.02
C ILE A 69 -19.26 -6.55 0.53
N THR A 70 -19.31 -5.97 1.72
CA THR A 70 -18.17 -5.25 2.32
C THR A 70 -17.05 -6.21 2.69
N GLY A 71 -17.37 -7.35 3.28
CA GLY A 71 -16.37 -8.38 3.59
C GLY A 71 -15.78 -9.02 2.35
N SER A 72 -16.56 -9.21 1.28
CA SER A 72 -16.02 -9.66 -0.03
C SER A 72 -14.95 -8.70 -0.57
N MET A 73 -15.19 -7.39 -0.51
CA MET A 73 -14.20 -6.37 -0.90
C MET A 73 -12.97 -6.41 0.01
N PHE A 74 -13.17 -6.53 1.33
CA PHE A 74 -12.06 -6.64 2.27
C PHE A 74 -11.18 -7.86 1.96
N LEU A 75 -11.78 -9.02 1.67
CA LEU A 75 -11.06 -10.26 1.38
C LEU A 75 -10.22 -10.18 0.09
N ILE A 76 -10.74 -9.60 -0.99
CA ILE A 76 -9.98 -9.54 -2.26
C ILE A 76 -8.82 -8.54 -2.19
N PHE A 77 -9.00 -7.41 -1.50
CA PHE A 77 -7.97 -6.37 -1.40
C PHE A 77 -6.95 -6.66 -0.29
N SER A 78 -7.37 -7.18 0.87
CA SER A 78 -6.51 -7.37 2.04
C SER A 78 -6.12 -8.84 2.29
N GLY A 79 -6.92 -9.81 1.81
CA GLY A 79 -6.70 -11.23 2.04
C GLY A 79 -5.32 -11.73 1.61
N PRO A 80 -4.80 -11.36 0.42
CA PRO A 80 -3.45 -11.76 0.02
C PRO A 80 -2.34 -11.27 0.96
N ILE A 81 -2.45 -10.06 1.52
CA ILE A 81 -1.50 -9.57 2.53
C ILE A 81 -1.60 -10.39 3.80
N LEU A 82 -2.82 -10.70 4.28
CA LEU A 82 -3.02 -11.52 5.47
C LEU A 82 -2.46 -12.93 5.30
N ILE A 83 -2.68 -13.56 4.14
CA ILE A 83 -2.10 -14.86 3.79
C ILE A 83 -0.58 -14.79 3.81
N ILE A 84 0.01 -13.76 3.19
CA ILE A 84 1.47 -13.55 3.23
C ILE A 84 1.96 -13.38 4.66
N ALA A 85 1.25 -12.65 5.52
CA ALA A 85 1.63 -12.46 6.92
C ALA A 85 1.65 -13.78 7.71
N VAL A 86 0.64 -14.64 7.52
CA VAL A 86 0.60 -15.99 8.13
C VAL A 86 1.73 -16.87 7.61
N LEU A 87 1.92 -16.92 6.28
CA LEU A 87 3.00 -17.67 5.65
C LEU A 87 4.39 -17.17 6.10
N ALA A 88 4.57 -15.86 6.23
CA ALA A 88 5.80 -15.25 6.73
C ALA A 88 6.07 -15.64 8.19
N SER A 89 5.03 -15.73 9.01
CA SER A 89 5.14 -16.17 10.40
C SER A 89 5.57 -17.64 10.50
N LEU A 90 4.98 -18.51 9.67
CA LEU A 90 5.40 -19.91 9.54
C LEU A 90 6.86 -20.03 9.07
N TYR A 91 7.27 -19.20 8.11
CA TYR A 91 8.64 -19.15 7.62
C TYR A 91 9.64 -18.83 8.74
N LEU A 92 9.29 -17.91 9.64
CA LEU A 92 10.13 -17.54 10.78
C LEU A 92 10.26 -18.69 11.78
N ILE A 93 9.15 -19.36 12.11
CA ILE A 93 9.14 -20.51 13.04
C ILE A 93 10.04 -21.65 12.50
N ILE A 94 9.91 -21.98 11.20
CA ILE A 94 10.73 -23.02 10.55
C ILE A 94 12.20 -22.58 10.40
N SER A 95 12.46 -21.27 10.36
CA SER A 95 13.82 -20.76 10.24
C SER A 95 14.63 -20.89 11.53
N GLY A 96 13.99 -20.98 12.69
CA GLY A 96 14.65 -20.84 13.98
C GLY A 96 15.13 -19.41 14.19
N GLU A 97 15.17 -18.92 15.44
CA GLU A 97 15.63 -17.57 15.76
C GLU A 97 17.07 -17.27 15.28
N GLU A 98 17.86 -18.30 15.00
CA GLU A 98 19.21 -18.13 14.49
C GLU A 98 19.29 -18.02 12.97
N LYS A 99 19.91 -16.93 12.52
CA LYS A 99 20.39 -16.59 11.16
C LYS A 99 19.50 -15.68 10.30
N VAL A 100 18.33 -15.24 10.77
CA VAL A 100 17.69 -14.04 10.19
C VAL A 100 18.19 -12.76 10.88
N PHE A 101 18.79 -12.80 12.06
CA PHE A 101 19.30 -11.58 12.74
C PHE A 101 20.80 -11.30 12.59
N HIS A 102 21.60 -12.24 12.09
CA HIS A 102 22.98 -11.93 11.75
C HIS A 102 23.03 -11.13 10.46
N LYS A 103 23.15 -9.80 10.65
CA LYS A 103 23.98 -8.86 9.88
C LYS A 103 24.70 -9.59 8.75
N LYS A 104 24.00 -9.83 7.63
CA LYS A 104 24.64 -10.39 6.44
C LYS A 104 25.67 -9.32 6.11
N LYS A 105 26.96 -9.60 6.35
CA LYS A 105 28.05 -8.77 5.85
C LYS A 105 27.62 -8.43 4.44
N ILE A 106 27.50 -7.14 4.17
CA ILE A 106 27.25 -6.57 2.84
C ILE A 106 28.30 -7.24 1.95
N LEU A 107 27.92 -8.36 1.35
CA LEU A 107 28.73 -9.05 0.38
C LEU A 107 28.64 -8.09 -0.79
N LYS A 108 29.72 -7.34 -0.98
CA LYS A 108 29.98 -6.46 -2.11
C LYS A 108 29.93 -7.30 -3.40
N PHE A 109 28.75 -7.77 -3.77
CA PHE A 109 28.49 -8.19 -5.13
C PHE A 109 28.32 -6.89 -5.93
N PRO A 110 29.10 -6.68 -7.00
CA PRO A 110 28.91 -5.55 -7.88
C PRO A 110 27.66 -5.83 -8.72
N ARG A 111 26.48 -5.71 -8.10
CA ARG A 111 25.21 -5.80 -8.79
C ARG A 111 24.90 -4.40 -9.30
N PHE A 112 24.75 -4.29 -10.62
CA PHE A 112 24.77 -3.07 -11.43
C PHE A 112 24.33 -1.77 -10.73
N ARG A 113 25.23 -0.79 -10.85
CA ARG A 113 25.30 0.57 -10.32
C ARG A 113 24.22 1.52 -10.88
N LEU A 114 22.97 1.08 -10.96
CA LEU A 114 21.81 1.97 -11.21
C LEU A 114 21.32 2.63 -9.91
N TRP A 115 21.58 1.98 -8.76
CA TRP A 115 21.11 2.42 -7.44
C TRP A 115 21.77 3.72 -6.95
N THR A 116 23.06 3.90 -7.24
CA THR A 116 23.88 5.00 -6.74
C THR A 116 24.07 6.12 -7.75
N PHE A 117 23.35 6.09 -8.88
CA PHE A 117 23.42 7.15 -9.87
C PHE A 117 22.39 8.24 -9.52
N PRO A 118 22.82 9.42 -9.05
CA PRO A 118 21.91 10.54 -8.89
C PRO A 118 21.49 11.01 -10.28
N VAL A 119 20.21 10.92 -10.61
CA VAL A 119 19.68 11.36 -11.91
C VAL A 119 19.23 12.82 -11.84
N LEU A 120 18.72 13.24 -10.68
CA LEU A 120 18.44 14.64 -10.40
C LEU A 120 19.29 15.09 -9.21
N VAL A 121 20.12 16.11 -9.43
CA VAL A 121 20.76 16.91 -8.38
C VAL A 121 20.06 18.27 -8.44
N ASP A 122 19.56 18.74 -7.30
CA ASP A 122 18.91 20.05 -7.08
C ASP A 122 17.48 20.27 -7.59
N GLY A 123 16.51 19.50 -7.07
CA GLY A 123 15.08 19.84 -7.12
C GLY A 123 14.46 19.99 -5.71
N PRO A 124 13.19 20.45 -5.57
CA PRO A 124 12.50 20.58 -4.27
C PRO A 124 12.37 19.25 -3.49
N PHE A 125 12.77 18.13 -4.10
CA PHE A 125 12.76 16.78 -3.57
C PHE A 125 14.16 16.22 -3.20
N GLY A 126 15.23 17.03 -3.31
CA GLY A 126 16.61 16.60 -3.05
C GLY A 126 17.21 15.73 -4.15
N VAL A 127 18.31 15.04 -3.85
CA VAL A 127 18.98 14.12 -4.80
C VAL A 127 18.13 12.86 -4.98
N VAL A 128 17.55 12.68 -6.17
CA VAL A 128 16.70 11.52 -6.53
C VAL A 128 17.54 10.50 -7.30
N SER A 129 17.61 9.27 -6.77
CA SER A 129 18.26 8.11 -7.41
C SER A 129 17.48 7.66 -8.66
N ALA A 130 18.17 7.07 -9.64
CA ALA A 130 17.52 6.49 -10.83
C ALA A 130 16.39 5.49 -10.50
N ALA A 131 16.54 4.73 -9.40
CA ALA A 131 15.53 3.78 -8.94
C ALA A 131 14.28 4.47 -8.38
N GLU A 132 14.46 5.59 -7.68
CA GLU A 132 13.36 6.43 -7.17
C GLU A 132 12.61 7.09 -8.33
N PHE A 133 13.33 7.58 -9.33
CA PHE A 133 12.76 8.15 -10.55
C PHE A 133 11.94 7.12 -11.34
N LEU A 134 12.44 5.89 -11.48
CA LEU A 134 11.70 4.80 -12.11
C LEU A 134 10.41 4.46 -11.35
N GLY A 135 10.48 4.40 -10.01
CA GLY A 135 9.29 4.20 -9.17
C GLY A 135 8.25 5.30 -9.38
N ILE A 136 8.66 6.56 -9.35
CA ILE A 136 7.78 7.71 -9.59
C ILE A 136 7.13 7.61 -10.98
N ILE A 137 7.88 7.24 -12.02
CA ILE A 137 7.33 7.04 -13.37
C ILE A 137 6.28 5.93 -13.38
N ILE A 138 6.57 4.76 -12.81
CA ILE A 138 5.63 3.63 -12.78
C ILE A 138 4.33 4.03 -12.07
N PHE A 139 4.42 4.68 -10.92
CA PHE A 139 3.23 5.14 -10.20
C PHE A 139 2.49 6.25 -10.94
N SER A 140 3.20 7.19 -11.57
CA SER A 140 2.59 8.26 -12.37
C SER A 140 1.82 7.68 -13.56
N VAL A 141 2.43 6.73 -14.29
CA VAL A 141 1.76 6.00 -15.39
C VAL A 141 0.55 5.24 -14.86
N PHE A 142 0.66 4.58 -13.71
CA PHE A 142 -0.47 3.90 -13.08
C PHE A 142 -1.62 4.86 -12.73
N PHE A 143 -1.32 6.04 -12.16
CA PHE A 143 -2.36 7.01 -11.83
C PHE A 143 -3.02 7.60 -13.07
N LEU A 144 -2.24 7.94 -14.09
CA LEU A 144 -2.77 8.40 -15.37
C LEU A 144 -3.68 7.34 -16.00
N TRP A 145 -3.24 6.08 -15.99
CA TRP A 145 -4.05 4.94 -16.43
C TRP A 145 -5.35 4.81 -15.62
N ALA A 146 -5.28 4.88 -14.29
CA ALA A 146 -6.44 4.74 -13.43
C ALA A 146 -7.46 5.86 -13.67
N ILE A 147 -7.00 7.11 -13.77
CA ILE A 147 -7.83 8.28 -14.07
C ILE A 147 -8.48 8.14 -15.45
N TYR A 148 -7.70 7.76 -16.46
CA TYR A 148 -8.21 7.55 -17.82
C TYR A 148 -9.29 6.46 -17.85
N ALA A 149 -8.99 5.29 -17.29
CA ALA A 149 -9.89 4.14 -17.31
C ALA A 149 -11.18 4.41 -16.52
N PHE A 150 -11.08 5.09 -15.37
CA PHE A 150 -12.26 5.49 -14.60
C PHE A 150 -13.08 6.58 -15.29
N THR A 151 -12.43 7.56 -15.94
CA THR A 151 -13.13 8.59 -16.72
C THR A 151 -13.96 7.95 -17.84
N LEU A 152 -13.38 7.02 -18.61
CA LEU A 152 -14.12 6.31 -19.66
C LEU A 152 -15.32 5.54 -19.11
N ARG A 153 -15.19 4.92 -17.94
CA ARG A 153 -16.32 4.23 -17.29
C ARG A 153 -17.40 5.19 -16.83
N ASN A 154 -17.01 6.32 -16.27
CA ASN A 154 -17.97 7.33 -15.82
C ASN A 154 -18.76 7.87 -17.01
N LEU A 155 -18.10 8.12 -18.16
CA LEU A 155 -18.77 8.49 -19.40
C LEU A 155 -19.71 7.40 -19.91
N ALA A 156 -19.30 6.13 -19.87
CA ALA A 156 -20.16 5.01 -20.23
C ALA A 156 -21.40 4.90 -19.33
N LEU A 157 -21.24 5.09 -18.01
CA LEU A 157 -22.36 5.12 -17.06
C LEU A 157 -23.33 6.26 -17.41
N LEU A 158 -22.82 7.45 -17.70
CA LEU A 158 -23.66 8.59 -18.12
C LEU A 158 -24.41 8.34 -19.44
N SER A 159 -23.86 7.53 -20.34
CA SER A 159 -24.58 7.15 -21.57
C SER A 159 -25.69 6.12 -21.32
N LEU A 160 -25.57 5.32 -20.26
CA LEU A 160 -26.54 4.29 -19.91
C LEU A 160 -27.77 4.88 -19.21
N PHE A 161 -27.53 5.79 -18.27
CA PHE A 161 -28.59 6.47 -17.53
C PHE A 161 -28.98 7.74 -18.30
N HIS A 162 -30.21 7.80 -18.82
CA HIS A 162 -30.76 9.01 -19.45
C HIS A 162 -31.09 10.07 -18.38
N VAL A 163 -30.05 10.59 -17.72
CA VAL A 163 -30.16 11.55 -16.62
C VAL A 163 -30.46 12.94 -17.17
N LEU A 164 -31.32 13.68 -16.48
CA LEU A 164 -31.65 15.06 -16.82
C LEU A 164 -30.36 15.92 -16.84
N PRO A 165 -30.21 16.89 -17.77
CA PRO A 165 -28.96 17.64 -17.94
C PRO A 165 -28.44 18.31 -16.66
N LYS A 166 -29.34 18.74 -15.77
CA LYS A 166 -29.01 19.39 -14.49
C LYS A 166 -28.35 18.44 -13.48
N ASP A 167 -28.83 17.19 -13.41
CA ASP A 167 -28.35 16.20 -12.45
C ASP A 167 -27.11 15.46 -12.97
N ARG A 168 -26.86 15.53 -14.28
CA ARG A 168 -25.70 14.92 -14.94
C ARG A 168 -24.37 15.39 -14.34
N SER A 169 -24.21 16.69 -14.11
CA SER A 169 -22.98 17.25 -13.56
C SER A 169 -22.75 16.83 -12.11
N ILE A 170 -23.83 16.76 -11.32
CA ILE A 170 -23.76 16.35 -9.91
C ILE A 170 -23.41 14.86 -9.82
N LEU A 171 -24.08 14.02 -10.62
CA LEU A 171 -23.77 12.60 -10.70
C LEU A 171 -22.33 12.36 -11.15
N LEU A 172 -21.86 13.08 -12.18
CA LEU A 172 -20.48 12.96 -12.65
C LEU A 172 -19.50 13.33 -11.53
N LEU A 173 -19.80 14.38 -10.76
CA LEU A 173 -18.96 14.83 -9.65
C LEU A 173 -18.91 13.79 -8.52
N GLU A 174 -20.05 13.26 -8.09
CA GLU A 174 -20.11 12.22 -7.05
C GLU A 174 -19.44 10.92 -7.48
N VAL A 175 -19.69 10.46 -8.70
CA VAL A 175 -19.03 9.25 -9.24
C VAL A 175 -17.53 9.49 -9.38
N THR A 176 -17.09 10.66 -9.84
CA THR A 176 -15.67 11.00 -9.91
C THR A 176 -15.03 11.06 -8.53
N GLY A 177 -15.71 11.64 -7.55
CA GLY A 177 -15.32 11.63 -6.14
C GLY A 177 -15.13 10.19 -5.63
N LEU A 178 -16.06 9.30 -5.91
CA LEU A 178 -15.95 7.87 -5.57
C LEU A 178 -14.69 7.23 -6.18
N ARG A 179 -14.38 7.54 -7.46
CA ARG A 179 -13.18 7.02 -8.12
C ARG A 179 -11.88 7.55 -7.52
N PHE A 180 -11.82 8.83 -7.14
CA PHE A 180 -10.68 9.37 -6.40
C PHE A 180 -10.49 8.69 -5.05
N GLY A 181 -11.57 8.41 -4.33
CA GLY A 181 -11.53 7.64 -3.09
C GLY A 181 -10.95 6.24 -3.31
N MET A 182 -11.36 5.55 -4.38
CA MET A 182 -10.81 4.25 -4.75
C MET A 182 -9.32 4.31 -5.11
N ILE A 183 -8.88 5.31 -5.87
CA ILE A 183 -7.45 5.49 -6.18
C ILE A 183 -6.67 5.74 -4.88
N GLY A 184 -7.17 6.61 -4.00
CA GLY A 184 -6.56 6.87 -2.69
C GLY A 184 -6.44 5.60 -1.83
N LEU A 185 -7.45 4.72 -1.85
CA LEU A 185 -7.39 3.42 -1.16
C LEU A 185 -6.32 2.50 -1.77
N LEU A 186 -6.19 2.45 -3.09
CA LEU A 186 -5.11 1.70 -3.75
C LEU A 186 -3.74 2.25 -3.33
N CYS A 187 -3.58 3.57 -3.24
CA CYS A 187 -2.35 4.19 -2.72
C CYS A 187 -2.08 3.80 -1.27
N MET A 188 -3.10 3.85 -0.40
CA MET A 188 -2.99 3.46 1.01
C MET A 188 -2.46 2.03 1.17
N VAL A 189 -2.93 1.11 0.33
CA VAL A 189 -2.48 -0.28 0.34
C VAL A 189 -0.95 -0.37 0.10
N PHE A 190 -0.42 0.39 -0.86
CA PHE A 190 1.02 0.45 -1.10
C PHE A 190 1.78 1.21 0.00
N LEU A 191 1.14 2.16 0.70
CA LEU A 191 1.72 2.96 1.78
C LEU A 191 2.10 2.11 3.00
N PHE A 192 1.38 1.00 3.24
CA PHE A 192 1.68 0.05 4.31
C PHE A 192 2.83 -0.93 3.99
N LEU A 193 3.22 -1.10 2.72
CA LEU A 193 4.32 -1.99 2.37
C LEU A 193 5.67 -1.50 2.96
N PRO A 194 6.08 -0.22 2.82
CA PRO A 194 7.30 0.34 3.40
C PRO A 194 7.38 0.36 4.94
N VAL A 195 6.23 0.48 5.63
CA VAL A 195 6.17 0.74 7.08
C VAL A 195 6.56 -0.47 7.91
N SER A 196 6.49 -1.66 7.33
CA SER A 196 6.83 -2.91 7.98
C SER A 196 8.36 -3.07 8.12
N ARG A 197 8.97 -2.31 9.05
CA ARG A 197 10.42 -2.29 9.36
C ARG A 197 11.03 -3.67 9.63
N GLY A 198 10.20 -4.66 9.98
CA GLY A 198 10.60 -6.06 10.19
C GLY A 198 10.06 -7.06 9.15
N SER A 199 9.36 -6.61 8.11
CA SER A 199 8.80 -7.53 7.12
C SER A 199 9.90 -8.13 6.25
N ILE A 200 9.83 -9.45 6.12
CA ILE A 200 10.66 -10.25 5.24
C ILE A 200 10.59 -9.74 3.79
N LEU A 201 9.49 -9.09 3.39
CA LEU A 201 9.25 -8.61 2.02
C LEU A 201 10.21 -7.49 1.59
N LEU A 202 10.37 -6.44 2.40
CA LEU A 202 11.34 -5.35 2.14
C LEU A 202 12.78 -5.88 2.14
N ARG A 203 13.05 -6.81 3.05
CA ARG A 203 14.36 -7.42 3.23
C ARG A 203 14.71 -8.46 2.15
N LEU A 204 13.70 -8.97 1.45
CA LEU A 204 13.84 -9.82 0.27
C LEU A 204 14.16 -9.02 -1.01
N ILE A 205 13.67 -7.77 -1.08
CA ILE A 205 13.87 -6.88 -2.24
C ILE A 205 15.17 -6.06 -2.11
N ASP A 206 15.84 -6.10 -0.94
CA ASP A 206 17.15 -5.45 -0.69
C ASP A 206 17.13 -3.93 -0.97
N VAL A 207 15.99 -3.28 -0.71
CA VAL A 207 15.85 -1.81 -0.79
C VAL A 207 16.33 -1.19 0.53
N PRO A 208 17.30 -0.25 0.52
CA PRO A 208 17.69 0.53 1.68
C PRO A 208 16.50 1.28 2.27
N PHE A 209 16.38 1.23 3.59
CA PHE A 209 15.26 1.80 4.33
C PHE A 209 15.05 3.31 4.07
N GLU A 210 16.13 4.05 3.81
CA GLU A 210 16.13 5.48 3.48
C GLU A 210 15.32 5.80 2.21
N HIS A 211 15.36 4.93 1.20
CA HIS A 211 14.58 5.10 -0.02
C HIS A 211 13.10 4.71 0.19
N ALA A 212 12.86 3.69 1.01
CA ALA A 212 11.51 3.25 1.35
C ALA A 212 10.72 4.32 2.11
N THR A 213 11.38 5.07 3.00
CA THR A 213 10.74 6.18 3.74
C THR A 213 10.45 7.38 2.84
N ARG A 214 11.36 7.74 1.92
CA ARG A 214 11.11 8.79 0.92
C ARG A 214 9.92 8.45 0.01
N TYR A 215 9.87 7.20 -0.46
CA TYR A 215 8.73 6.69 -1.23
C TYR A 215 7.43 6.74 -0.42
N HIS A 216 7.46 6.35 0.85
CA HIS A 216 6.29 6.42 1.74
C HIS A 216 5.77 7.86 1.91
N VAL A 217 6.66 8.83 2.11
CA VAL A 217 6.29 10.25 2.21
C VAL A 217 5.66 10.74 0.90
N TRP A 218 6.30 10.47 -0.24
CA TRP A 218 5.79 10.86 -1.56
C TRP A 218 4.39 10.27 -1.82
N LEU A 219 4.25 8.96 -1.63
CA LEU A 219 2.97 8.28 -1.79
C LEU A 219 1.93 8.77 -0.79
N GLY A 220 2.34 9.15 0.43
CA GLY A 220 1.51 9.79 1.44
C GLY A 220 0.89 11.11 0.96
N HIS A 221 1.70 11.98 0.35
CA HIS A 221 1.18 13.22 -0.25
C HIS A 221 0.13 12.95 -1.34
N ILE A 222 0.42 11.99 -2.24
CA ILE A 222 -0.51 11.61 -3.31
C ILE A 222 -1.81 11.03 -2.74
N THR A 223 -1.71 10.17 -1.74
CA THR A 223 -2.87 9.58 -1.05
C THR A 223 -3.77 10.65 -0.44
N MET A 224 -3.17 11.61 0.28
CA MET A 224 -3.91 12.71 0.89
C MET A 224 -4.53 13.66 -0.13
N ALA A 225 -3.85 13.89 -1.27
CA ALA A 225 -4.41 14.67 -2.36
C ALA A 225 -5.66 13.99 -2.96
N PHE A 226 -5.62 12.69 -3.24
CA PHE A 226 -6.78 11.96 -3.75
C PHE A 226 -7.94 11.89 -2.75
N PHE A 227 -7.67 11.69 -1.46
CA PHE A 227 -8.72 11.73 -0.44
C PHE A 227 -9.32 13.12 -0.24
N SER A 228 -8.51 14.18 -0.38
CA SER A 228 -9.01 15.56 -0.37
C SER A 228 -9.89 15.85 -1.58
N LEU A 229 -9.48 15.43 -2.79
CA LEU A 229 -10.29 15.55 -4.01
C LEU A 229 -11.59 14.74 -3.91
N HIS A 230 -11.53 13.52 -3.37
CA HIS A 230 -12.70 12.70 -3.07
C HIS A 230 -13.70 13.45 -2.18
N GLY A 231 -13.25 13.96 -1.03
CA GLY A 231 -14.10 14.73 -0.11
C GLY A 231 -14.65 16.01 -0.76
N LEU A 232 -13.81 16.73 -1.51
CA LEU A 232 -14.20 17.97 -2.18
C LEU A 232 -15.31 17.73 -3.22
N CYS A 233 -15.22 16.68 -4.02
CA CYS A 233 -16.27 16.32 -4.99
C CYS A 233 -17.62 16.10 -4.29
N TYR A 234 -17.64 15.38 -3.17
CA TYR A 234 -18.88 15.16 -2.41
C TYR A 234 -19.39 16.42 -1.73
N VAL A 235 -18.52 17.21 -1.10
CA VAL A 235 -18.91 18.48 -0.47
C VAL A 235 -19.54 19.43 -1.50
N VAL A 236 -18.94 19.58 -2.68
CA VAL A 236 -19.47 20.43 -3.75
C VAL A 236 -20.80 19.86 -4.28
N GLY A 237 -20.87 18.55 -4.55
CA GLY A 237 -22.09 17.90 -5.05
C GLY A 237 -23.28 18.06 -4.09
N TRP A 238 -23.06 17.80 -2.81
CA TRP A 238 -24.09 17.91 -1.78
C TRP A 238 -24.45 19.35 -1.44
N THR A 239 -23.52 20.30 -1.62
CA THR A 239 -23.82 21.73 -1.51
C THR A 239 -24.76 22.18 -2.61
N ILE A 240 -24.52 21.76 -3.86
CA ILE A 240 -25.40 22.09 -5.00
C ILE A 240 -26.81 21.50 -4.80
N GLN A 241 -26.90 20.31 -4.18
CA GLN A 241 -28.17 19.66 -3.84
C GLN A 241 -28.87 20.29 -2.62
N GLY A 242 -28.19 21.17 -1.86
CA GLY A 242 -28.72 21.76 -0.62
C GLY A 242 -28.82 20.78 0.56
N ARG A 243 -28.13 19.64 0.51
CA ARG A 243 -28.23 18.54 1.50
C ARG A 243 -26.93 18.24 2.25
N LEU A 244 -25.96 19.16 2.17
CA LEU A 244 -24.61 18.97 2.74
C LEU A 244 -24.62 18.55 4.21
N LEU A 245 -25.29 19.30 5.07
CA LEU A 245 -25.28 19.04 6.52
C LEU A 245 -26.02 17.74 6.87
N GLU A 246 -27.14 17.47 6.20
CA GLU A 246 -27.89 16.22 6.37
C GLU A 246 -27.00 15.00 6.07
N LEU A 247 -26.30 15.02 4.95
CA LEU A 247 -25.49 13.89 4.48
C LEU A 247 -24.18 13.72 5.26
N ILE A 248 -23.52 14.82 5.65
CA ILE A 248 -22.27 14.76 6.45
C ILE A 248 -22.49 14.10 7.81
N PHE A 249 -23.62 14.39 8.46
CA PHE A 249 -23.96 13.83 9.77
C PHE A 249 -24.76 12.52 9.69
N GLU A 250 -24.99 12.01 8.49
CA GLU A 250 -25.74 10.77 8.29
C GLU A 250 -24.94 9.56 8.78
N TRP A 251 -25.52 8.81 9.72
CA TRP A 251 -24.99 7.53 10.17
C TRP A 251 -25.83 6.38 9.63
N LYS A 252 -25.28 5.60 8.70
CA LYS A 252 -25.92 4.41 8.15
C LYS A 252 -25.34 3.14 8.75
N ALA A 253 -26.21 2.26 9.25
CA ALA A 253 -25.81 0.93 9.73
C ALA A 253 -25.34 0.00 8.59
N ILE A 254 -25.84 0.22 7.37
CA ILE A 254 -25.53 -0.58 6.19
C ILE A 254 -25.30 0.37 5.01
N GLY A 255 -24.18 0.20 4.30
CA GLY A 255 -23.84 1.00 3.12
C GLY A 255 -22.63 1.89 3.33
N ILE A 256 -22.69 3.11 2.79
CA ILE A 256 -21.57 4.06 2.79
C ILE A 256 -21.55 4.81 4.13
N ALA A 257 -20.46 4.64 4.87
CA ALA A 257 -20.26 5.27 6.17
C ALA A 257 -19.70 6.70 6.03
N VAL A 258 -20.58 7.68 5.80
CA VAL A 258 -20.18 9.09 5.56
C VAL A 258 -19.50 9.71 6.77
N LEU A 259 -20.15 9.72 7.95
CA LEU A 259 -19.61 10.38 9.14
C LEU A 259 -18.22 9.81 9.55
N PRO A 260 -18.01 8.48 9.62
CA PRO A 260 -16.67 7.91 9.85
C PRO A 260 -15.65 8.32 8.78
N GLY A 261 -16.08 8.42 7.52
CA GLY A 261 -15.25 8.91 6.42
C GLY A 261 -14.77 10.34 6.66
N VAL A 262 -15.67 11.26 7.05
CA VAL A 262 -15.32 12.65 7.38
C VAL A 262 -14.34 12.72 8.54
N ILE A 263 -14.60 11.99 9.63
CA ILE A 263 -13.69 11.93 10.80
C ILE A 263 -12.30 11.44 10.37
N SER A 264 -12.24 10.37 9.58
CA SER A 264 -10.98 9.80 9.09
C SER A 264 -10.21 10.77 8.17
N LEU A 265 -10.92 11.53 7.32
CA LEU A 265 -10.32 12.52 6.44
C LEU A 265 -9.74 13.69 7.23
N VAL A 266 -10.47 14.20 8.23
CA VAL A 266 -9.98 15.27 9.12
C VAL A 266 -8.74 14.81 9.88
N ALA A 267 -8.77 13.61 10.47
CA ALA A 267 -7.59 13.04 11.14
C ALA A 267 -6.41 12.90 10.18
N GLY A 268 -6.65 12.41 8.96
CA GLY A 268 -5.65 12.32 7.90
C GLY A 268 -5.04 13.68 7.53
N LEU A 269 -5.87 14.72 7.36
CA LEU A 269 -5.43 16.08 7.07
C LEU A 269 -4.58 16.67 8.19
N LEU A 270 -4.94 16.44 9.47
CA LEU A 270 -4.15 16.86 10.61
C LEU A 270 -2.77 16.17 10.64
N MET A 271 -2.72 14.86 10.40
CA MET A 271 -1.46 14.12 10.26
C MET A 271 -0.64 14.65 9.07
N TRP A 272 -1.30 15.01 7.97
CA TRP A 272 -0.64 15.49 6.78
C TRP A 272 0.00 16.87 7.00
N VAL A 273 -0.75 17.82 7.57
CA VAL A 273 -0.26 19.17 7.89
C VAL A 273 0.92 19.11 8.87
N THR A 274 0.83 18.27 9.89
CA THR A 274 1.93 18.11 10.87
C THR A 274 3.18 17.51 10.21
N SER A 275 3.04 16.57 9.27
CA SER A 275 4.17 16.00 8.53
C SER A 275 4.91 17.02 7.65
N LEU A 276 4.19 17.97 7.05
CA LEU A 276 4.77 19.06 6.26
C LEU A 276 5.63 20.00 7.12
N ASN A 277 5.15 20.33 8.32
CA ASN A 277 5.87 21.19 9.26
C ASN A 277 7.16 20.54 9.76
N THR A 278 7.14 19.24 10.03
CA THR A 278 8.34 18.49 10.40
C THR A 278 9.36 18.48 9.27
N HIS A 279 8.95 18.22 8.03
CA HIS A 279 9.86 18.23 6.88
C HIS A 279 10.54 19.60 6.67
N ASN A 280 9.84 20.72 6.90
CA ASN A 280 10.44 22.05 6.86
C ASN A 280 11.43 22.31 8.01
N ARG A 281 11.18 21.75 9.21
CA ARG A 281 12.11 21.85 10.35
C ARG A 281 13.41 21.07 10.11
N TRP A 282 13.35 19.87 9.52
CA TRP A 282 14.56 19.09 9.19
C TRP A 282 15.42 19.74 8.10
N ARG A 283 14.82 20.55 7.22
CA ARG A 283 15.54 21.29 6.17
C ARG A 283 16.31 22.51 6.71
N ASN A 284 15.91 23.03 7.87
CA ASN A 284 16.43 24.26 8.46
C ASN A 284 17.41 24.02 9.62
N ILE A 285 17.84 22.78 9.87
CA ILE A 285 18.94 22.53 10.81
C ILE A 285 20.24 22.70 10.02
N PRO A 286 21.05 23.75 10.28
CA PRO A 286 22.37 23.84 9.69
C PRO A 286 23.19 22.66 10.21
N PHE A 287 23.61 21.77 9.30
CA PHE A 287 24.71 20.86 9.56
C PHE A 287 25.97 21.72 9.67
N HIS A 288 26.25 22.24 10.86
CA HIS A 288 27.59 22.67 11.20
C HIS A 288 28.43 21.39 11.36
N SER A 289 29.22 21.10 10.31
CA SER A 289 30.38 20.21 10.35
C SER A 289 31.45 20.78 11.26
#